data_AF-A0A061QPF6-F1
#
_entry.id   AF-A0A061QPF6-F1
#
_cell.length_a   1.000
_cell.length_b   1.000
_cell.length_c   1.000
_cell.angle_alpha   90.00
_cell.angle_beta   90.00
_cell.angle_gamma   90.00
#
_symmetry.space_group_name_H-M   'P 1'
#
loop_
_entity.id
_entity.type
_entity.pdbx_description
1 polymer ?
#
loop_
_entity_poly.entity_id
_entity_poly.type
_entity_poly.pdbx_seq_one_letter_code
_entity_poly.pdbx_strand_id
1 'polypeptide(L)'
;MSQSLSHGDLFHTSFGKRGFIRRSALKLLCLPRRSLQSSCGRKPKPPVILLRCAHISQISQSSSLEVLQIDGGRPLRGELQISGSKNAALALMAASILAQGPVMLTRVPSLADISSMCAVLRSVGASAELSGTDLCVDASQLSSVQPAAIAVRALRAGFLVLGPLLARAGEAEVALPGGCDIGSRPIDLHIEGLRAMGAETGRGALR
;
A
#
# COMPACT_ATOMS: atom_id res chain seq x y z
N MET A 1 47.44 12.76 -30.94
CA MET A 1 47.92 11.40 -31.27
C MET A 1 47.21 10.48 -30.29
N SER A 2 46.02 9.97 -30.64
CA SER A 2 45.82 8.69 -31.36
C SER A 2 46.27 7.51 -30.48
N GLN A 3 45.54 6.42 -30.27
CA GLN A 3 44.31 5.80 -30.79
C GLN A 3 44.18 4.51 -29.91
N SER A 4 43.03 4.19 -29.28
CA SER A 4 41.93 3.34 -29.77
C SER A 4 42.12 1.80 -29.67
N LEU A 5 41.12 1.15 -29.02
CA LEU A 5 40.45 -0.13 -29.37
C LEU A 5 41.19 -1.46 -29.05
N SER A 6 40.57 -2.61 -28.73
CA SER A 6 39.17 -3.12 -28.68
C SER A 6 39.18 -4.53 -28.06
N HIS A 7 38.16 -4.98 -27.32
CA HIS A 7 37.09 -5.95 -27.69
C HIS A 7 36.45 -6.36 -26.33
N GLY A 8 35.18 -6.65 -26.10
CA GLY A 8 33.94 -6.92 -26.85
C GLY A 8 33.06 -7.63 -25.79
N ASP A 9 31.84 -7.18 -25.52
CA ASP A 9 30.67 -8.00 -25.83
C ASP A 9 29.39 -7.15 -25.81
N LEU A 10 28.70 -7.20 -26.95
CA LEU A 10 27.43 -6.56 -27.25
C LEU A 10 26.26 -7.43 -26.77
N PHE A 11 25.23 -6.81 -26.19
CA PHE A 11 23.86 -7.30 -26.30
C PHE A 11 22.97 -6.25 -26.96
N HIS A 12 22.78 -6.46 -28.25
CA HIS A 12 21.82 -5.81 -29.13
C HIS A 12 20.50 -6.58 -29.02
N THR A 13 19.36 -5.93 -28.75
CA THR A 13 18.04 -6.50 -29.07
C THR A 13 17.34 -5.64 -30.12
N SER A 14 16.99 -6.33 -31.20
CA SER A 14 16.54 -5.79 -32.48
C SER A 14 15.03 -5.60 -32.50
N PHE A 15 14.59 -4.44 -33.01
CA PHE A 15 13.22 -4.17 -33.43
C PHE A 15 13.07 -4.61 -34.89
N GLY A 16 12.25 -5.64 -35.15
CA GLY A 16 12.01 -6.19 -36.49
C GLY A 16 10.51 -6.30 -36.82
N LYS A 17 10.11 -5.66 -37.92
CA LYS A 17 8.75 -5.60 -38.49
C LYS A 17 8.43 -6.81 -39.40
N ARG A 18 7.14 -7.18 -39.42
CA ARG A 18 6.31 -7.83 -40.48
C ARG A 18 6.44 -9.33 -40.76
N GLY A 19 5.30 -10.02 -40.66
CA GLY A 19 4.99 -11.27 -41.34
C GLY A 19 3.48 -11.57 -41.28
N PHE A 20 2.79 -11.48 -42.43
CA PHE A 20 1.35 -11.63 -42.62
C PHE A 20 1.10 -12.96 -43.35
N ILE A 21 0.61 -14.02 -42.71
CA ILE A 21 0.10 -15.22 -43.41
C ILE A 21 -1.09 -15.88 -42.68
N ARG A 22 -2.25 -15.75 -43.33
CA ARG A 22 -3.41 -16.65 -43.52
C ARG A 22 -4.19 -17.24 -42.33
N ARG A 23 -5.49 -16.87 -42.35
CA ARG A 23 -6.66 -17.52 -41.76
C ARG A 23 -6.66 -19.03 -42.01
N SER A 24 -6.99 -19.81 -40.99
CA SER A 24 -7.66 -21.11 -41.15
C SER A 24 -8.55 -21.38 -39.94
N ALA A 25 -9.78 -21.78 -40.26
CA ALA A 25 -10.94 -21.86 -39.40
C ALA A 25 -10.76 -22.83 -38.23
N LEU A 26 -11.12 -22.37 -37.02
CA LEU A 26 -11.60 -23.28 -35.97
C LEU A 26 -13.12 -23.13 -35.86
N LYS A 27 -13.80 -24.10 -36.45
CA LYS A 27 -15.25 -24.28 -36.45
C LYS A 27 -15.76 -24.39 -35.01
N LEU A 28 -16.62 -23.46 -34.63
CA LEU A 28 -17.52 -23.60 -33.49
C LEU A 28 -18.54 -24.71 -33.83
N LEU A 29 -18.33 -25.92 -33.33
CA LEU A 29 -19.28 -27.02 -33.45
C LEU A 29 -20.29 -26.94 -32.31
N CYS A 30 -21.43 -26.36 -32.64
CA CYS A 30 -22.66 -26.35 -31.85
C CYS A 30 -23.21 -27.78 -31.81
N LEU A 31 -23.19 -28.43 -30.64
CA LEU A 31 -23.85 -29.73 -30.43
C LEU A 31 -25.34 -29.51 -30.07
N PRO A 32 -26.26 -30.33 -30.60
CA PRO A 32 -27.69 -30.10 -30.47
C PRO A 32 -28.23 -30.43 -29.08
N ARG A 33 -29.15 -29.59 -28.60
CA ARG A 33 -29.99 -29.83 -27.43
C ARG A 33 -30.81 -31.11 -27.62
N ARG A 34 -30.61 -32.11 -26.75
CA ARG A 34 -31.60 -33.15 -26.49
C ARG A 34 -32.36 -32.84 -25.21
N SER A 35 -33.67 -32.88 -25.35
CA SER A 35 -34.72 -32.76 -24.36
C SER A 35 -34.60 -33.76 -23.22
N LEU A 36 -34.61 -33.27 -21.98
CA LEU A 36 -35.06 -34.03 -20.82
C LEU A 36 -35.94 -33.10 -19.99
N GLN A 37 -37.25 -33.37 -20.03
CA GLN A 37 -38.23 -32.86 -19.09
C GLN A 37 -37.85 -33.34 -17.69
N SER A 38 -37.80 -32.46 -16.68
CA SER A 38 -38.13 -32.83 -15.31
C SER A 38 -38.51 -31.61 -14.46
N SER A 39 -39.68 -31.75 -13.85
CA SER A 39 -40.26 -31.05 -12.70
C SER A 39 -39.33 -30.08 -11.94
N CYS A 40 -39.72 -28.82 -11.93
CA CYS A 40 -39.16 -27.78 -11.06
C CYS A 40 -39.62 -28.01 -9.61
N GLY A 41 -39.01 -28.97 -8.92
CA GLY A 41 -39.08 -29.15 -7.48
C GLY A 41 -37.92 -28.40 -6.81
N ARG A 42 -38.23 -27.49 -5.88
CA ARG A 42 -37.22 -26.79 -5.07
C ARG A 42 -36.37 -27.82 -4.32
N LYS A 43 -35.06 -27.85 -4.56
CA LYS A 43 -34.13 -28.63 -3.73
C LYS A 43 -33.99 -27.96 -2.34
N PRO A 44 -34.06 -28.71 -1.22
CA PRO A 44 -33.83 -28.16 0.11
C PRO A 44 -32.35 -27.76 0.30
N LYS A 45 -32.10 -26.67 1.01
CA LYS A 45 -30.75 -26.21 1.38
C LYS A 45 -30.08 -27.24 2.31
N PRO A 46 -28.77 -27.50 2.18
CA PRO A 46 -28.06 -28.43 3.05
C PRO A 46 -28.01 -27.91 4.50
N PRO A 47 -27.84 -28.81 5.49
CA PRO A 47 -27.81 -28.42 6.90
C PRO A 47 -26.55 -27.62 7.21
N VAL A 48 -26.69 -26.59 8.04
CA VAL A 48 -25.59 -25.85 8.64
C VAL A 48 -24.89 -26.81 9.61
N ILE A 49 -23.65 -27.19 9.31
CA ILE A 49 -22.81 -27.97 10.23
C ILE A 49 -22.28 -27.02 11.29
N LEU A 50 -22.88 -27.06 12.48
CA LEU A 50 -22.44 -26.31 13.64
C LEU A 50 -21.45 -27.18 14.42
N LEU A 51 -20.15 -27.02 14.16
CA LEU A 51 -19.10 -27.65 14.98
C LEU A 51 -19.05 -26.96 16.34
N ARG A 52 -19.63 -27.61 17.36
CA ARG A 52 -19.46 -27.21 18.77
C ARG A 52 -18.11 -27.71 19.26
N CYS A 53 -17.18 -26.79 19.50
CA CYS A 53 -15.97 -27.07 20.26
C CYS A 53 -16.36 -27.17 21.74
N ALA A 54 -16.37 -28.38 22.30
CA ALA A 54 -16.52 -28.58 23.73
C ALA A 54 -15.15 -28.39 24.41
N HIS A 55 -15.15 -27.67 25.54
CA HIS A 55 -14.04 -27.45 26.47
C HIS A 55 -12.87 -26.54 26.03
N ILE A 56 -12.99 -25.24 26.33
CA ILE A 56 -11.88 -24.47 26.91
C ILE A 56 -12.46 -23.65 28.07
N SER A 57 -12.23 -24.14 29.27
CA SER A 57 -12.50 -23.42 30.51
C SER A 57 -11.40 -22.38 30.71
N GLN A 58 -11.80 -21.11 30.85
CA GLN A 58 -11.01 -19.97 31.36
C GLN A 58 -9.90 -19.41 30.47
N ILE A 59 -10.26 -18.45 29.60
CA ILE A 59 -9.40 -17.30 29.29
C ILE A 59 -10.28 -16.03 29.33
N SER A 60 -10.12 -15.25 30.39
CA SER A 60 -10.64 -13.89 30.50
C SER A 60 -9.68 -12.93 29.78
N GLN A 61 -9.91 -12.62 28.50
CA GLN A 61 -9.53 -11.36 27.85
C GLN A 61 -10.41 -11.16 26.61
N SER A 62 -11.01 -9.97 26.48
CA SER A 62 -11.90 -9.57 25.39
C SER A 62 -11.16 -9.52 24.05
N SER A 63 -11.10 -10.65 23.35
CA SER A 63 -10.82 -10.73 21.92
C SER A 63 -12.09 -11.24 21.23
N SER A 64 -13.15 -10.44 21.29
CA SER A 64 -14.33 -10.69 20.48
C SER A 64 -13.92 -10.50 19.03
N LEU A 65 -13.83 -11.60 18.27
CA LEU A 65 -13.76 -11.55 16.82
C LEU A 65 -14.99 -10.80 16.34
N GLU A 66 -14.80 -9.54 15.97
CA GLU A 66 -15.86 -8.73 15.37
C GLU A 66 -16.15 -9.30 13.98
N VAL A 67 -17.38 -9.76 13.80
CA VAL A 67 -17.85 -10.34 12.55
C VAL A 67 -18.96 -9.48 11.98
N LEU A 68 -18.87 -9.17 10.69
CA LEU A 68 -19.94 -8.53 9.95
C LEU A 68 -20.87 -9.62 9.39
N GLN A 69 -22.08 -9.72 9.94
CA GLN A 69 -23.13 -10.58 9.39
C GLN A 69 -23.91 -9.81 8.31
N ILE A 70 -23.92 -10.35 7.09
CA ILE A 70 -24.56 -9.74 5.92
C ILE A 70 -25.69 -10.64 5.42
N ASP A 71 -26.92 -10.15 5.48
CA ASP A 71 -28.07 -10.83 4.88
C ASP A 71 -28.26 -10.38 3.42
N GLY A 72 -28.01 -11.31 2.49
CA GLY A 72 -28.12 -11.05 1.06
C GLY A 72 -29.56 -10.90 0.54
N GLY A 73 -29.68 -10.62 -0.76
CA GLY A 73 -30.98 -10.59 -1.47
C GLY A 73 -31.62 -9.21 -1.59
N ARG A 74 -30.94 -8.14 -1.16
CA ARG A 74 -31.40 -6.74 -1.31
C ARG A 74 -30.50 -5.97 -2.29
N PRO A 75 -31.03 -5.41 -3.39
CA PRO A 75 -30.24 -4.53 -4.24
C PRO A 75 -29.93 -3.22 -3.49
N LEU A 76 -28.68 -2.74 -3.60
CA LEU A 76 -28.28 -1.45 -3.03
C LEU A 76 -28.90 -0.31 -3.83
N ARG A 77 -29.58 0.62 -3.14
CA ARG A 77 -30.16 1.85 -3.72
C ARG A 77 -29.93 3.00 -2.75
N GLY A 78 -29.39 4.11 -3.25
CA GLY A 78 -29.11 5.31 -2.45
C GLY A 78 -27.86 6.03 -2.94
N GLU A 79 -27.50 7.08 -2.22
CA GLU A 79 -26.30 7.88 -2.45
C GLU A 79 -25.33 7.68 -1.28
N LEU A 80 -24.02 7.70 -1.57
CA LEU A 80 -22.97 7.58 -0.57
C LEU A 80 -21.92 8.64 -0.82
N GLN A 81 -21.53 9.34 0.24
CA GLN A 81 -20.39 10.26 0.21
C GLN A 81 -19.08 9.48 0.35
N ILE A 82 -18.17 9.68 -0.59
CA ILE A 82 -16.87 8.99 -0.61
C ILE A 82 -15.86 9.79 0.21
N SER A 83 -15.23 9.13 1.17
CA SER A 83 -14.15 9.70 1.97
C SER A 83 -12.91 10.02 1.13
N GLY A 84 -12.02 10.87 1.65
CA GLY A 84 -10.75 11.14 0.98
C GLY A 84 -9.86 9.90 0.83
N SER A 85 -8.92 9.97 -0.12
CA SER A 85 -8.00 8.87 -0.39
C SER A 85 -6.94 8.77 0.71
N LYS A 86 -6.93 7.64 1.42
CA LYS A 86 -5.91 7.32 2.43
C LYS A 86 -4.49 7.40 1.88
N ASN A 87 -4.25 6.81 0.70
CA ASN A 87 -2.89 6.74 0.14
C ASN A 87 -2.38 8.11 -0.31
N ALA A 88 -3.28 8.97 -0.82
CA ALA A 88 -2.93 10.35 -1.13
C ALA A 88 -2.63 11.15 0.14
N ALA A 89 -3.46 11.01 1.17
CA ALA A 89 -3.25 11.67 2.46
C ALA A 89 -1.89 11.27 3.06
N LEU A 90 -1.53 9.99 3.08
CA LEU A 90 -0.25 9.52 3.60
C LEU A 90 0.97 10.13 2.87
N ALA A 91 0.92 10.24 1.54
CA ALA A 91 1.98 10.87 0.77
C ALA A 91 2.07 12.38 1.05
N LEU A 92 0.94 13.07 1.14
CA LEU A 92 0.88 14.51 1.47
C LEU A 92 1.35 14.80 2.90
N MET A 93 1.01 13.92 3.86
CA MET A 93 1.49 13.98 5.24
C MET A 93 3.02 13.85 5.32
N ALA A 94 3.64 12.98 4.52
CA ALA A 94 5.09 12.91 4.47
C ALA A 94 5.69 14.17 3.79
N ALA A 95 5.06 14.65 2.72
CA ALA A 95 5.51 15.83 1.98
C ALA A 95 5.43 17.13 2.80
N SER A 96 4.56 17.23 3.81
CA SER A 96 4.47 18.41 4.67
C SER A 96 5.76 18.69 5.45
N ILE A 97 6.66 17.69 5.58
CA ILE A 97 8.02 17.88 6.10
C ILE A 97 8.79 18.91 5.26
N LEU A 98 8.51 19.06 3.96
CA LEU A 98 9.20 20.01 3.10
C LEU A 98 8.67 21.45 3.24
N ALA A 99 7.54 21.65 3.91
CA ALA A 99 6.94 22.97 4.07
C ALA A 99 7.69 23.82 5.10
N GLN A 100 7.76 25.13 4.85
CA GLN A 100 8.38 26.11 5.76
C GLN A 100 7.47 26.54 6.93
N GLY A 101 6.21 26.06 6.95
CA GLY A 101 5.22 26.41 7.95
C GLY A 101 4.08 25.38 8.00
N PRO A 102 3.00 25.66 8.74
CA PRO A 102 1.90 24.73 8.92
C PRO A 102 1.19 24.42 7.61
N VAL A 103 0.89 23.14 7.40
CA VAL A 103 0.15 22.60 6.25
C VAL A 103 -1.19 22.08 6.74
N MET A 104 -2.27 22.56 6.12
CA MET A 104 -3.62 22.06 6.35
C MET A 104 -4.02 21.08 5.25
N LEU A 105 -4.28 19.83 5.64
CA LEU A 105 -4.81 18.79 4.75
C LEU A 105 -6.28 18.56 5.07
N THR A 106 -7.16 18.77 4.10
CA THR A 106 -8.61 18.58 4.27
C THR A 106 -9.09 17.24 3.73
N ARG A 107 -10.24 16.78 4.25
CA ARG A 107 -10.86 15.49 3.89
C ARG A 107 -9.96 14.27 4.13
N VAL A 108 -9.10 14.33 5.14
CA VAL A 108 -8.31 13.19 5.59
C VAL A 108 -9.23 12.17 6.26
N PRO A 109 -9.26 10.90 5.80
CA PRO A 109 -10.11 9.89 6.42
C PRO A 109 -9.58 9.50 7.80
N SER A 110 -10.45 9.35 8.81
CA SER A 110 -10.04 8.90 10.15
C SER A 110 -9.82 7.38 10.14
N LEU A 111 -8.57 6.94 9.95
CA LEU A 111 -8.17 5.54 9.83
C LEU A 111 -6.90 5.29 10.66
N ALA A 112 -6.67 4.03 11.07
CA ALA A 112 -5.50 3.64 11.85
C ALA A 112 -4.17 4.08 11.21
N ASP A 113 -4.02 3.91 9.88
CA ASP A 113 -2.83 4.32 9.15
C ASP A 113 -2.55 5.83 9.26
N ILE A 114 -3.59 6.67 9.30
CA ILE A 114 -3.42 8.13 9.47
C ILE A 114 -2.89 8.41 10.88
N SER A 115 -3.47 7.79 11.90
CA SER A 115 -2.98 7.90 13.28
C SER A 115 -1.53 7.44 13.42
N SER A 116 -1.15 6.33 12.75
CA SER A 116 0.22 5.85 12.72
C SER A 116 1.17 6.82 12.03
N MET A 117 0.77 7.42 10.91
CA MET A 117 1.59 8.44 10.23
C MET A 117 1.73 9.71 11.08
N CYS A 118 0.68 10.14 11.79
CA CYS A 118 0.81 11.22 12.78
C CYS A 118 1.84 10.89 13.86
N ALA A 119 1.89 9.64 14.34
CA ALA A 119 2.91 9.22 15.31
C ALA A 119 4.34 9.25 14.72
N VAL A 120 4.51 8.87 13.45
CA VAL A 120 5.80 8.99 12.74
C VAL A 120 6.23 10.45 12.66
N LEU A 121 5.34 11.36 12.23
CA LEU A 121 5.63 12.80 12.14
C LEU A 121 5.99 13.41 13.49
N ARG A 122 5.23 13.07 14.55
CA ARG A 122 5.54 13.53 15.91
C ARG A 122 6.87 13.02 16.43
N SER A 123 7.29 11.81 16.03
CA SER A 123 8.58 11.26 16.45
C SER A 123 9.80 12.00 15.90
N VAL A 124 9.64 12.78 14.82
CA VAL A 124 10.70 13.66 14.27
C VAL A 124 10.58 15.12 14.73
N GLY A 125 9.66 15.39 15.66
CA GLY A 125 9.44 16.72 16.25
C GLY A 125 8.34 17.55 15.60
N ALA A 126 7.70 17.09 14.53
CA ALA A 126 6.60 17.81 13.91
C ALA A 126 5.32 17.75 14.76
N SER A 127 4.48 18.78 14.71
CA SER A 127 3.10 18.68 15.20
C SER A 127 2.22 18.04 14.14
N ALA A 128 1.22 17.27 14.56
CA ALA A 128 0.23 16.67 13.66
C ALA A 128 -1.08 16.52 14.42
N GLU A 129 -2.10 17.33 14.11
CA GLU A 129 -3.35 17.41 14.85
C GLU A 129 -4.54 17.21 13.92
N LEU A 130 -5.30 16.12 14.15
CA LEU A 130 -6.49 15.79 13.37
C LEU A 130 -7.73 16.27 14.12
N SER A 131 -8.51 17.15 13.49
CA SER A 131 -9.81 17.61 13.97
C SER A 131 -10.88 17.29 12.93
N GLY A 132 -11.74 16.33 13.22
CA GLY A 132 -12.69 15.80 12.24
C GLY A 132 -11.97 15.16 11.05
N THR A 133 -12.04 15.81 9.88
CA THR A 133 -11.33 15.40 8.66
C THR A 133 -10.18 16.32 8.27
N ASP A 134 -9.90 17.33 9.08
CA ASP A 134 -8.88 18.34 8.79
C ASP A 134 -7.67 18.08 9.66
N LEU A 135 -6.51 17.93 9.02
CA LEU A 135 -5.25 17.60 9.65
C LEU A 135 -4.29 18.78 9.47
N CYS A 136 -3.89 19.38 10.59
CA CYS A 136 -2.84 20.38 10.62
C CYS A 136 -1.50 19.69 10.92
N VAL A 137 -0.50 19.88 10.06
CA VAL A 137 0.86 19.40 10.28
C VAL A 137 1.82 20.58 10.25
N ASP A 138 2.59 20.79 11.30
CA ASP A 138 3.67 21.78 11.32
C ASP A 138 5.01 21.08 11.55
N ALA A 139 5.84 21.08 10.51
CA ALA A 139 7.18 20.54 10.55
C ALA A 139 8.25 21.63 10.68
N SER A 140 7.91 22.90 10.95
CA SER A 140 8.87 24.00 11.01
C SER A 140 10.03 23.75 11.98
N GLN A 141 9.78 23.05 13.09
CA GLN A 141 10.78 22.67 14.09
C GLN A 141 10.99 21.16 14.15
N LEU A 142 11.81 20.61 13.25
CA LEU A 142 12.26 19.22 13.36
C LEU A 142 13.31 19.09 14.47
N SER A 143 13.15 18.07 15.32
CA SER A 143 14.07 17.77 16.41
C SER A 143 14.90 16.51 16.18
N SER A 144 14.55 15.72 15.16
CA SER A 144 15.24 14.47 14.81
C SER A 144 15.12 14.18 13.31
N VAL A 145 16.16 13.56 12.75
CA VAL A 145 16.18 12.98 11.39
C VAL A 145 15.96 11.47 11.39
N GLN A 146 15.69 10.90 12.57
CA GLN A 146 15.51 9.48 12.82
C GLN A 146 14.10 9.25 13.42
N PRO A 147 13.08 8.95 12.59
CA PRO A 147 11.76 8.60 13.11
C PRO A 147 11.80 7.34 13.96
N ALA A 148 10.90 7.25 14.94
CA ALA A 148 10.83 6.11 15.85
C ALA A 148 10.57 4.80 15.09
N ALA A 149 11.49 3.85 15.21
CA ALA A 149 11.45 2.60 14.46
C ALA A 149 10.15 1.79 14.66
N ILE A 150 9.56 1.84 15.86
CA ILE A 150 8.29 1.16 16.17
C ILE A 150 7.15 1.75 15.32
N ALA A 151 7.09 3.09 15.19
CA ALA A 151 6.06 3.77 14.41
C ALA A 151 6.21 3.48 12.91
N VAL A 152 7.45 3.49 12.39
CA VAL A 152 7.73 3.17 10.98
C VAL A 152 7.42 1.71 10.66
N ARG A 153 7.70 0.77 11.57
CA ARG A 153 7.38 -0.65 11.34
C ARG A 153 5.89 -0.95 11.41
N ALA A 154 5.13 -0.19 12.19
CA ALA A 154 3.68 -0.34 12.29
C ALA A 154 2.95 0.07 11.00
N LEU A 155 3.53 0.98 10.20
CA LEU A 155 2.95 1.46 8.97
C LEU A 155 3.97 1.39 7.83
N ARG A 156 3.74 0.52 6.85
CA ARG A 156 4.64 0.42 5.68
C ARG A 156 4.86 1.76 4.96
N ALA A 157 3.82 2.58 4.86
CA ALA A 157 3.91 3.92 4.28
C ALA A 157 4.72 4.91 5.15
N GLY A 158 5.00 4.59 6.41
CA GLY A 158 5.85 5.39 7.29
C GLY A 158 7.26 5.60 6.73
N PHE A 159 7.72 4.70 5.85
CA PHE A 159 8.99 4.87 5.13
C PHE A 159 9.01 6.10 4.18
N LEU A 160 7.84 6.61 3.76
CA LEU A 160 7.76 7.76 2.83
C LEU A 160 8.37 9.05 3.39
N VAL A 161 8.55 9.17 4.71
CA VAL A 161 9.22 10.33 5.34
C VAL A 161 10.70 10.40 5.03
N LEU A 162 11.33 9.31 4.57
CA LEU A 162 12.76 9.26 4.24
C LEU A 162 13.16 10.33 3.22
N GLY A 163 12.43 10.42 2.10
CA GLY A 163 12.74 11.37 1.03
C GLY A 163 12.65 12.83 1.50
N PRO A 164 11.52 13.24 2.09
CA PRO A 164 11.36 14.58 2.65
C PRO A 164 12.38 14.95 3.73
N LEU A 165 12.71 14.03 4.65
CA LEU A 165 13.73 14.26 5.68
C LEU A 165 15.11 14.46 5.05
N LEU A 166 15.51 13.57 4.14
CA LEU A 166 16.80 13.65 3.45
C LEU A 166 16.91 14.95 2.66
N ALA A 167 15.89 15.32 1.90
CA ALA A 167 15.88 16.54 1.10
C ALA A 167 15.94 17.81 1.95
N ARG A 168 15.36 17.80 3.16
CA ARG A 168 15.31 18.97 4.04
C ARG A 168 16.52 19.10 4.96
N ALA A 169 16.96 18.00 5.56
CA ALA A 169 18.01 17.99 6.57
C ALA A 169 19.39 17.60 6.01
N GLY A 170 19.46 17.09 4.77
CA GLY A 170 20.68 16.55 4.18
C GLY A 170 21.09 15.18 4.71
N GLU A 171 20.39 14.66 5.72
CA GLU A 171 20.56 13.29 6.20
C GLU A 171 19.24 12.73 6.75
N ALA A 172 19.09 11.41 6.72
CA ALA A 172 17.94 10.71 7.29
C ALA A 172 18.29 9.26 7.65
N GLU A 173 17.82 8.81 8.81
CA GLU A 173 17.98 7.42 9.25
C GLU A 173 16.59 6.82 9.52
N VAL A 174 16.09 6.00 8.59
CA VAL A 174 14.74 5.44 8.67
C VAL A 174 14.81 3.93 8.75
N ALA A 175 14.15 3.36 9.76
CA ALA A 175 14.05 1.91 9.89
C ALA A 175 13.35 1.27 8.68
N LEU A 176 13.83 0.11 8.26
CA LEU A 176 13.15 -0.68 7.24
C LEU A 176 11.74 -1.06 7.71
N PRO A 177 10.72 -0.97 6.84
CA PRO A 177 9.38 -1.46 7.18
C PRO A 177 9.44 -2.97 7.46
N GLY A 178 8.57 -3.44 8.35
CA GLY A 178 8.47 -4.85 8.69
C GLY A 178 8.01 -5.74 7.52
N GLY A 179 8.01 -7.06 7.76
CA GLY A 179 7.40 -8.03 6.85
C GLY A 179 5.91 -7.74 6.63
N CYS A 180 5.39 -8.10 5.47
CA CYS A 180 3.98 -7.92 5.11
C CYS A 180 3.39 -9.25 4.68
N ASP A 181 2.26 -9.63 5.30
CA ASP A 181 1.58 -10.91 5.02
C ASP A 181 1.03 -11.01 3.58
N ILE A 182 0.88 -9.88 2.90
CA ILE A 182 0.43 -9.81 1.50
C ILE A 182 1.54 -10.28 0.54
N GLY A 183 2.80 -10.28 0.96
CA GLY A 183 3.95 -10.70 0.17
C GLY A 183 5.15 -9.76 0.27
N SER A 184 6.24 -10.13 -0.41
CA SER A 184 7.46 -9.32 -0.45
C SER A 184 7.20 -8.01 -1.21
N ARG A 185 7.50 -6.91 -0.53
CA ARG A 185 7.47 -5.58 -1.11
C ARG A 185 8.82 -4.94 -0.79
N PRO A 186 9.84 -5.15 -1.64
CA PRO A 186 11.16 -4.55 -1.41
C PRO A 186 11.06 -3.02 -1.45
N ILE A 187 12.03 -2.35 -0.84
CA ILE A 187 12.18 -0.89 -0.90
C ILE A 187 13.39 -0.47 -1.74
N ASP A 188 14.03 -1.43 -2.42
CA ASP A 188 15.29 -1.23 -3.14
C ASP A 188 15.20 -0.09 -4.16
N LEU A 189 14.08 -0.02 -4.89
CA LEU A 189 13.82 1.05 -5.86
C LEU A 189 13.80 2.45 -5.24
N HIS A 190 13.34 2.59 -3.98
CA HIS A 190 13.40 3.88 -3.30
C HIS A 190 14.84 4.27 -2.99
N ILE A 191 15.65 3.32 -2.52
CA ILE A 191 17.06 3.55 -2.18
C ILE A 191 17.88 3.83 -3.44
N GLU A 192 17.68 3.06 -4.50
CA GLU A 192 18.30 3.26 -5.81
C GLU A 192 17.94 4.62 -6.40
N GLY A 193 16.67 5.03 -6.31
CA GLY A 193 16.22 6.34 -6.76
C GLY A 193 16.91 7.49 -6.01
N LEU A 194 17.05 7.38 -4.68
CA LEU A 194 17.76 8.37 -3.87
C LEU A 194 19.26 8.40 -4.21
N ARG A 195 19.90 7.24 -4.37
CA ARG A 195 21.31 7.15 -4.80
C ARG A 195 21.55 7.76 -6.17
N ALA A 196 20.63 7.56 -7.12
CA ALA A 196 20.71 8.17 -8.44
C ALA A 196 20.62 9.71 -8.39
N MET A 197 20.04 10.28 -7.33
CA MET A 197 20.02 11.72 -7.06
C MET A 197 21.24 12.21 -6.27
N GLY A 198 22.21 11.33 -5.98
CA GLY A 198 23.46 11.69 -5.30
C GLY A 198 23.51 11.33 -3.81
N ALA A 199 22.48 10.68 -3.27
CA ALA A 199 22.50 10.27 -1.87
C ALA A 199 23.46 9.11 -1.61
N GLU A 200 24.25 9.21 -0.56
CA GLU A 200 25.15 8.16 -0.09
C GLU A 200 24.47 7.32 0.99
N THR A 201 24.50 5.99 0.83
CA THR A 201 24.01 5.07 1.86
C THR A 201 25.16 4.58 2.73
N GLY A 202 25.11 4.83 4.04
CA GLY A 202 26.10 4.36 5.00
C GLY A 202 25.49 3.97 6.34
N ARG A 203 25.84 2.79 6.88
CA ARG A 203 25.45 2.30 8.23
C ARG A 203 23.95 2.44 8.60
N GLY A 204 23.04 2.30 7.63
CA GLY A 204 21.59 2.40 7.87
C GLY A 204 21.01 3.81 7.77
N ALA A 205 21.85 4.81 7.48
CA ALA A 205 21.46 6.18 7.19
C ALA A 205 21.74 6.56 5.73
N LEU A 206 21.01 7.55 5.23
CA LEU A 206 21.21 8.22 3.96
C LEU A 206 21.70 9.64 4.21
N ARG A 207 22.70 10.07 3.43
CA ARG A 207 23.29 11.41 3.41
C ARG A 207 23.34 11.96 1.99
#